data_AF-A0A401HQD0-F1
#
_entry.id   AF-A0A401HQD0-F1
#
_cell.length_a   1.000
_cell.length_b   1.000
_cell.length_c   1.000
_cell.angle_alpha   90.00
_cell.angle_beta   90.00
_cell.angle_gamma   90.00
#
_symmetry.space_group_name_H-M   'P 1'
#
loop_
_entity.id
_entity.type
_entity.pdbx_description
1 polymer ?
#
loop_
_entity_poly.entity_id
_entity_poly.type
_entity_poly.pdbx_seq_one_letter_code
_entity_poly.pdbx_strand_id
1 'polypeptide(L)'
;MVIHVIEGNLIKIFEDEDVDKILKESKNFTGYIKLSIKRDGGFEEGYIFLKNGTVIGYYYNYNNTEIFGDRSVERIEDMKKDKPLIEVYEYTLEKLNTMMDIYKEIFLKEAKILKKEKESTEFEENLHYYNLDLWIPEGKPLRLNLGKNYKDYLKGYTLVEIFKKDGEGYKKGYIIYKDKTPILSAYESNNKVLFGKDACHMIKKLLTCQDIVVDIFEYDENKVEILVEYYPQMALVNVESLKKDEDVIQEKTENTEEEINEEIISDKEELLKKFNITPPDEEFIDNLIRSTFEPSYEELESIKKDLEEKIYSYLKNQGDIKSFNVNIDVHYNGKYYCTCDIKIKINPKSILKLILYRGRLFKNRDAEKIKKDIECIISQYVIDIIPKVNVEIV
;
A
#
# COMPACT_ATOMS: atom_id res chain seq x y z
N MET A 1 -29.21 -29.09 20.62
CA MET A 1 -29.49 -28.92 19.18
C MET A 1 -28.15 -29.11 18.54
N VAL A 2 -27.92 -30.23 17.84
CA VAL A 2 -26.58 -30.52 17.32
C VAL A 2 -26.28 -29.50 16.23
N ILE A 3 -25.22 -28.72 16.41
CA ILE A 3 -24.79 -27.76 15.40
C ILE A 3 -24.12 -28.51 14.25
N HIS A 4 -24.62 -28.28 13.04
CA HIS A 4 -23.99 -28.73 11.81
C HIS A 4 -23.28 -27.53 11.18
N VAL A 5 -21.95 -27.47 11.33
CA VAL A 5 -21.13 -26.47 10.66
C VAL A 5 -21.23 -26.71 9.15
N ILE A 6 -21.69 -25.69 8.41
CA ILE A 6 -21.81 -25.77 6.95
C ILE A 6 -20.42 -26.00 6.37
N GLU A 7 -20.23 -27.01 5.52
CA GLU A 7 -18.88 -27.31 5.02
C GLU A 7 -18.39 -26.22 4.05
N GLY A 8 -17.18 -25.73 4.33
CA GLY A 8 -16.47 -24.78 3.48
C GLY A 8 -15.64 -25.47 2.40
N ASN A 9 -14.92 -24.69 1.61
CA ASN A 9 -13.92 -25.23 0.70
C ASN A 9 -12.63 -25.47 1.49
N LEU A 10 -12.21 -26.73 1.65
CA LEU A 10 -10.94 -27.03 2.31
C LEU A 10 -9.78 -26.42 1.51
N ILE A 11 -9.01 -25.55 2.17
CA ILE A 11 -7.86 -24.87 1.57
C ILE A 11 -6.56 -25.57 1.95
N LYS A 12 -6.42 -25.93 3.23
CA LYS A 12 -5.17 -26.46 3.76
C LYS A 12 -5.36 -27.25 5.04
N ILE A 13 -4.50 -28.24 5.22
CA ILE A 13 -4.36 -29.04 6.44
C ILE A 13 -2.95 -28.82 6.99
N PHE A 14 -2.83 -28.69 8.30
CA PHE A 14 -1.56 -28.59 9.01
C PHE A 14 -1.53 -29.59 10.17
N GLU A 15 -0.36 -30.18 10.39
CA GLU A 15 -0.02 -31.03 11.53
C GLU A 15 1.05 -30.30 12.36
N ASP A 16 0.93 -30.32 13.68
CA ASP A 16 1.93 -29.77 14.62
C ASP A 16 2.33 -28.29 14.42
N GLU A 17 1.47 -27.46 13.79
CA GLU A 17 1.71 -26.01 13.60
C GLU A 17 1.03 -25.16 14.68
N ASP A 18 1.52 -23.93 14.86
CA ASP A 18 0.94 -22.95 15.78
C ASP A 18 -0.32 -22.32 15.18
N VAL A 19 -1.47 -22.57 15.80
CA VAL A 19 -2.78 -22.00 15.41
C VAL A 19 -2.74 -20.47 15.38
N ASP A 20 -2.02 -19.82 16.31
CA ASP A 20 -1.94 -18.35 16.35
C ASP A 20 -1.13 -17.78 15.20
N LYS A 21 -0.13 -18.52 14.72
CA LYS A 21 0.60 -18.17 13.50
C LYS A 21 -0.31 -18.25 12.27
N ILE A 22 -1.11 -19.32 12.15
CA ILE A 22 -2.09 -19.48 11.06
C ILE A 22 -3.13 -18.34 11.10
N LEU A 23 -3.65 -18.00 12.28
CA LEU A 23 -4.56 -16.87 12.45
C LEU A 23 -3.92 -15.53 12.02
N LYS A 24 -2.65 -15.29 12.38
CA LYS A 24 -1.91 -14.07 11.99
C LYS A 24 -1.63 -13.99 10.49
N GLU A 25 -1.44 -15.12 9.82
CA GLU A 25 -1.22 -15.20 8.37
C GLU A 25 -2.53 -15.04 7.57
N SER A 26 -3.68 -15.28 8.20
CA SER A 26 -5.02 -15.28 7.59
C SER A 26 -5.67 -13.89 7.46
N LYS A 27 -4.90 -12.86 7.08
CA LYS A 27 -5.30 -11.44 7.18
C LYS A 27 -6.47 -10.97 6.30
N ASN A 28 -6.90 -11.75 5.30
CA ASN A 28 -8.08 -11.46 4.46
C ASN A 28 -9.00 -12.68 4.32
N PHE A 29 -8.91 -13.63 5.25
CA PHE A 29 -9.63 -14.89 5.16
C PHE A 29 -11.04 -14.78 5.71
N THR A 30 -12.00 -15.36 4.98
CA THR A 30 -13.39 -15.53 5.44
C THR A 30 -13.71 -17.01 5.41
N GLY A 31 -14.12 -17.56 6.54
CA GLY A 31 -14.24 -19.01 6.69
C GLY A 31 -14.09 -19.44 8.15
N TYR A 32 -13.60 -20.66 8.35
CA TYR A 32 -13.28 -21.14 9.68
C TYR A 32 -12.00 -21.99 9.69
N ILE A 33 -11.38 -22.04 10.86
CA ILE A 33 -10.30 -22.96 11.19
C ILE A 33 -10.88 -24.01 12.12
N LYS A 34 -10.74 -25.28 11.74
CA LYS A 34 -11.13 -26.44 12.54
C LYS A 34 -9.88 -27.02 13.20
N LEU A 35 -9.98 -27.26 14.51
CA LEU A 35 -9.00 -27.95 15.33
C LEU A 35 -9.58 -29.31 15.71
N SER A 36 -8.83 -30.38 15.48
CA SER A 36 -9.27 -31.75 15.76
C SER A 36 -8.23 -32.47 16.59
N ILE A 37 -8.63 -32.98 17.76
CA ILE A 37 -7.78 -33.83 18.62
C ILE A 37 -8.46 -35.18 18.80
N LYS A 38 -7.72 -36.26 18.57
CA LYS A 38 -8.23 -37.60 18.81
C LYS A 38 -8.22 -37.90 20.30
N ARG A 39 -9.39 -38.23 20.87
CA ARG A 39 -9.56 -38.60 22.28
C ARG A 39 -10.33 -39.91 22.42
N ASP A 40 -10.38 -40.45 23.63
CA ASP A 40 -11.24 -41.60 23.91
C ASP A 40 -12.72 -41.21 23.69
N GLY A 41 -13.41 -41.94 22.81
CA GLY A 41 -14.81 -41.67 22.45
C GLY A 41 -15.05 -40.83 21.20
N GLY A 42 -14.01 -40.34 20.51
CA GLY A 42 -14.15 -39.64 19.22
C GLY A 42 -13.11 -38.57 18.96
N PHE A 43 -13.53 -37.50 18.27
CA PHE A 43 -12.72 -36.30 18.07
C PHE A 43 -13.26 -35.17 18.94
N GLU A 44 -12.35 -34.52 19.66
CA GLU A 44 -12.56 -33.22 20.27
C GLU A 44 -12.36 -32.16 19.17
N GLU A 45 -13.42 -31.40 18.88
CA GLU A 45 -13.44 -30.47 17.75
C GLU A 45 -13.63 -29.03 18.22
N GLY A 46 -12.81 -28.14 17.67
CA GLY A 46 -12.85 -26.71 17.90
C GLY A 46 -12.94 -25.94 16.59
N TYR A 47 -13.73 -24.88 16.56
CA TYR A 47 -13.96 -24.07 15.37
C TYR A 47 -13.75 -22.59 15.71
N ILE A 48 -12.95 -21.93 14.89
CA ILE A 48 -12.68 -20.49 14.97
C ILE A 48 -13.19 -19.85 13.68
N PHE A 49 -14.25 -19.04 13.75
CA PHE A 49 -14.85 -18.39 12.59
C PHE A 49 -14.21 -17.02 12.34
N LEU A 50 -13.85 -16.75 11.09
CA LEU A 50 -13.23 -15.50 10.66
C LEU A 50 -14.03 -14.83 9.56
N LYS A 51 -14.07 -13.49 9.62
CA LYS A 51 -14.54 -12.62 8.55
C LYS A 51 -13.46 -11.58 8.27
N ASN A 52 -12.92 -11.58 7.06
CA ASN A 52 -11.81 -10.71 6.65
C ASN A 52 -10.65 -10.73 7.67
N GLY A 53 -10.25 -11.92 8.14
CA GLY A 53 -9.16 -12.12 9.11
C GLY A 53 -9.49 -11.72 10.56
N THR A 54 -10.69 -11.21 10.83
CA THR A 54 -11.15 -10.94 12.20
C THR A 54 -11.91 -12.14 12.73
N VAL A 55 -11.56 -12.61 13.93
CA VAL A 55 -12.31 -13.68 14.60
C VAL A 55 -13.66 -13.14 15.06
N ILE A 56 -14.74 -13.80 14.62
CA ILE A 56 -16.13 -13.38 14.86
C ILE A 56 -16.93 -14.42 15.64
N GLY A 57 -16.39 -15.62 15.87
CA GLY A 57 -17.10 -16.68 16.56
C GLY A 57 -16.24 -17.86 16.92
N TYR A 58 -16.69 -18.61 17.92
CA TYR A 58 -16.04 -19.82 18.41
C TYR A 58 -17.07 -20.90 18.68
N TYR A 59 -16.74 -22.14 18.37
CA TYR A 59 -17.58 -23.29 18.68
C TYR A 59 -16.70 -24.48 19.10
N TYR A 60 -17.10 -25.16 20.15
CA TYR A 60 -16.41 -26.33 20.69
C TYR A 60 -17.40 -27.48 20.85
N ASN A 61 -16.99 -28.68 20.44
CA ASN A 61 -17.77 -29.90 20.56
C ASN A 61 -16.89 -31.08 20.99
N TYR A 62 -17.28 -31.74 22.08
CA TYR A 62 -16.72 -33.04 22.46
C TYR A 62 -17.68 -33.81 23.38
N ASN A 63 -17.86 -35.11 23.16
CA ASN A 63 -18.66 -36.02 24.00
C ASN A 63 -20.01 -35.43 24.46
N ASN A 64 -20.87 -35.05 23.51
CA ASN A 64 -22.18 -34.42 23.73
C ASN A 64 -22.16 -33.06 24.46
N THR A 65 -20.98 -32.48 24.66
CA THR A 65 -20.82 -31.14 25.22
C THR A 65 -20.59 -30.16 24.07
N GLU A 66 -21.54 -29.25 23.88
CA GLU A 66 -21.44 -28.14 22.93
C GLU A 66 -21.27 -26.82 23.70
N ILE A 67 -20.25 -26.05 23.35
CA ILE A 67 -19.97 -24.75 23.95
C ILE A 67 -19.83 -23.71 22.83
N PHE A 68 -20.48 -22.56 23.00
CA PHE A 68 -20.63 -21.56 21.96
C PHE A 68 -20.09 -20.19 22.38
N GLY A 69 -19.57 -19.44 21.39
CA GLY A 69 -19.17 -18.05 21.52
C GLY A 69 -18.08 -17.84 22.56
N ASP A 70 -18.22 -16.81 23.38
CA ASP A 70 -17.24 -16.48 24.42
C ASP A 70 -16.88 -17.64 25.36
N ARG A 71 -17.84 -18.54 25.61
CA ARG A 71 -17.66 -19.65 26.53
C ARG A 71 -16.74 -20.74 25.98
N SER A 72 -16.58 -20.83 24.65
CA SER A 72 -15.71 -21.84 24.04
C SER A 72 -14.26 -21.40 23.92
N VAL A 73 -13.95 -20.11 24.10
CA VAL A 73 -12.59 -19.56 23.93
C VAL A 73 -11.57 -20.31 24.79
N GLU A 74 -11.83 -20.49 26.08
CA GLU A 74 -10.91 -21.18 27.00
C GLU A 74 -10.60 -22.61 26.53
N ARG A 75 -11.62 -23.36 26.09
CA ARG A 75 -11.44 -24.71 25.55
C ARG A 75 -10.64 -24.73 24.26
N ILE A 76 -10.89 -23.78 23.37
CA ILE A 76 -10.12 -23.64 22.12
C ILE A 76 -8.66 -23.31 22.42
N GLU A 77 -8.37 -22.41 23.36
CA GLU A 77 -6.99 -22.10 23.76
C GLU A 77 -6.28 -23.29 24.38
N ASP A 78 -6.97 -24.14 25.13
CA ASP A 78 -6.41 -25.39 25.62
C ASP A 78 -6.13 -26.38 24.48
N MET A 79 -7.03 -26.50 23.51
CA MET A 79 -6.80 -27.34 22.33
C MET A 79 -5.54 -26.92 21.56
N LYS A 80 -5.24 -25.62 21.44
CA LYS A 80 -4.02 -25.15 20.75
C LYS A 80 -2.73 -25.68 21.38
N LYS A 81 -2.71 -25.90 22.69
CA LYS A 81 -1.53 -26.41 23.43
C LYS A 81 -1.30 -27.90 23.18
N ASP A 82 -2.34 -28.62 22.80
CA ASP A 82 -2.37 -30.07 22.64
C ASP A 82 -2.10 -30.54 21.19
N LYS A 83 -1.47 -29.68 20.37
CA LYS A 83 -1.05 -29.96 18.99
C LYS A 83 -2.16 -30.59 18.13
N PRO A 84 -3.25 -29.84 17.87
CA PRO A 84 -4.37 -30.37 17.13
C PRO A 84 -4.01 -30.56 15.65
N LEU A 85 -4.75 -31.42 14.96
CA LEU A 85 -4.85 -31.36 13.50
C LEU A 85 -5.63 -30.10 13.12
N ILE A 86 -5.07 -29.28 12.23
CA ILE A 86 -5.64 -27.98 11.88
C ILE A 86 -6.10 -28.02 10.43
N GLU A 87 -7.37 -27.73 10.19
CA GLU A 87 -7.97 -27.70 8.86
C GLU A 87 -8.57 -26.32 8.59
N VAL A 88 -8.21 -25.69 7.47
CA VAL A 88 -8.64 -24.33 7.12
C VAL A 88 -9.64 -24.38 5.97
N TYR A 89 -10.85 -23.85 6.21
CA TYR A 89 -11.97 -23.92 5.27
C TYR A 89 -12.47 -22.54 4.87
N GLU A 90 -12.41 -22.22 3.58
CA GLU A 90 -12.89 -20.94 3.04
C GLU A 90 -14.41 -20.95 2.85
N TYR A 91 -15.03 -19.82 3.17
CA TYR A 91 -16.43 -19.53 2.91
C TYR A 91 -16.61 -18.43 1.89
N THR A 92 -17.68 -18.55 1.10
CA THR A 92 -18.31 -17.37 0.49
C THR A 92 -19.03 -16.57 1.58
N LEU A 93 -19.19 -15.25 1.36
CA LEU A 93 -19.93 -14.41 2.30
C LEU A 93 -21.36 -14.93 2.54
N GLU A 94 -22.00 -15.49 1.53
CA GLU A 94 -23.34 -16.09 1.64
C GLU A 94 -23.37 -17.29 2.59
N LYS A 95 -22.38 -18.21 2.51
CA LYS A 95 -22.27 -19.34 3.43
C LYS A 95 -22.05 -18.87 4.87
N LEU A 96 -21.18 -17.87 5.07
CA LEU A 96 -20.93 -17.31 6.39
C LEU A 96 -22.17 -16.65 6.97
N ASN A 97 -22.87 -15.82 6.19
CA ASN A 97 -24.10 -15.16 6.64
C ASN A 97 -25.19 -16.18 6.99
N THR A 98 -25.32 -17.24 6.20
CA THR A 98 -26.24 -18.35 6.50
C THR A 98 -25.89 -19.02 7.82
N MET A 99 -24.60 -19.29 8.07
CA MET A 99 -24.13 -19.84 9.35
C MET A 99 -24.46 -18.91 10.53
N MET A 100 -24.26 -17.61 10.35
CA MET A 100 -24.59 -16.57 11.35
C MET A 100 -26.08 -16.49 11.63
N ASP A 101 -26.93 -16.63 10.62
CA ASP A 101 -28.38 -16.55 10.78
C ASP A 101 -28.95 -17.76 11.52
N ILE A 102 -28.44 -18.96 11.23
CA ILE A 102 -28.91 -20.21 11.82
C ILE A 102 -28.40 -20.38 13.26
N TYR A 103 -27.12 -20.08 13.51
CA TYR A 103 -26.42 -20.43 14.76
C TYR A 103 -25.79 -19.20 15.44
N LYS A 104 -26.62 -18.20 15.76
CA LYS A 104 -26.20 -16.90 16.32
C LYS A 104 -25.36 -17.02 17.58
N GLU A 105 -25.58 -18.05 18.39
CA GLU A 105 -24.88 -18.32 19.66
C GLU A 105 -23.39 -18.64 19.51
N ILE A 106 -22.95 -19.08 18.33
CA ILE A 106 -21.52 -19.29 18.00
C ILE A 106 -20.78 -17.95 17.91
N PHE A 107 -21.48 -16.92 17.42
CA PHE A 107 -20.88 -15.66 17.05
C PHE A 107 -20.84 -14.71 18.25
N LEU A 108 -19.75 -13.98 18.35
CA LEU A 108 -19.54 -13.01 19.41
C LEU A 108 -20.55 -11.87 19.25
N LYS A 109 -21.19 -11.46 20.35
CA LYS A 109 -22.15 -10.35 20.33
C LYS A 109 -21.47 -9.07 19.85
N GLU A 110 -22.16 -8.29 19.03
CA GLU A 110 -21.72 -7.00 18.46
C GLU A 110 -21.07 -6.08 19.52
N ALA A 111 -21.53 -6.08 20.77
CA ALA A 111 -20.94 -5.27 21.85
C ALA A 111 -19.44 -5.54 22.14
N LYS A 112 -18.90 -6.73 21.82
CA LYS A 112 -17.47 -7.04 21.95
C LYS A 112 -16.67 -6.68 20.69
N ILE A 113 -17.28 -6.81 19.51
CA ILE A 113 -16.72 -6.28 18.25
C ILE A 113 -16.64 -4.75 18.36
N LEU A 114 -17.72 -4.12 18.82
CA LEU A 114 -17.83 -2.71 19.18
C LEU A 114 -16.93 -2.29 20.34
N LYS A 115 -16.51 -3.18 21.26
CA LYS A 115 -15.47 -2.84 22.26
C LYS A 115 -14.11 -2.73 21.62
N LYS A 116 -13.76 -3.64 20.71
CA LYS A 116 -12.49 -3.59 19.97
C LYS A 116 -12.48 -2.44 18.96
N GLU A 117 -13.63 -2.13 18.37
CA GLU A 117 -13.83 -0.94 17.54
C GLU A 117 -13.83 0.34 18.39
N LYS A 118 -14.55 0.40 19.52
CA LYS A 118 -14.51 1.56 20.43
C LYS A 118 -13.14 1.80 21.04
N GLU A 119 -12.40 0.78 21.45
CA GLU A 119 -11.00 0.92 21.87
C GLU A 119 -10.14 1.44 20.72
N SER A 120 -10.45 1.08 19.47
CA SER A 120 -9.75 1.60 18.30
C SER A 120 -10.15 3.04 17.93
N THR A 121 -11.40 3.44 18.20
CA THR A 121 -11.93 4.80 17.96
C THR A 121 -11.51 5.75 19.09
N GLU A 122 -11.56 5.31 20.35
CA GLU A 122 -11.08 6.04 21.53
C GLU A 122 -9.55 6.19 21.50
N PHE A 123 -8.82 5.20 20.94
CA PHE A 123 -7.40 5.37 20.61
C PHE A 123 -7.21 6.48 19.57
N GLU A 124 -7.94 6.44 18.45
CA GLU A 124 -7.84 7.43 17.37
C GLU A 124 -8.21 8.86 17.80
N GLU A 125 -9.20 9.01 18.68
CA GLU A 125 -9.63 10.30 19.24
C GLU A 125 -8.58 10.91 20.19
N ASN A 126 -7.72 10.08 20.79
CA ASN A 126 -6.64 10.50 21.69
C ASN A 126 -5.26 10.57 21.02
N LEU A 127 -5.17 10.33 19.70
CA LEU A 127 -3.91 10.43 18.97
C LEU A 127 -3.46 11.89 18.87
N HIS A 128 -2.23 12.14 19.31
CA HIS A 128 -1.61 13.45 19.19
C HIS A 128 -1.07 13.66 17.77
N TYR A 129 -1.86 14.32 16.93
CA TYR A 129 -1.45 14.74 15.61
C TYR A 129 -0.61 16.01 15.64
N TYR A 130 0.53 15.98 14.95
CA TYR A 130 1.33 17.16 14.67
C TYR A 130 0.79 17.88 13.44
N ASN A 131 0.69 19.21 13.54
CA ASN A 131 0.34 20.06 12.40
C ASN A 131 1.64 20.57 11.77
N LEU A 132 2.23 19.77 10.90
CA LEU A 132 3.47 20.08 10.19
C LEU A 132 3.44 19.47 8.79
N ASP A 133 4.16 20.10 7.86
CA ASP A 133 4.41 19.55 6.54
C ASP A 133 5.56 18.53 6.64
N LEU A 134 5.24 17.25 6.49
CA LEU A 134 6.21 16.17 6.63
C LEU A 134 7.10 16.14 5.39
N TRP A 135 8.40 16.32 5.58
CA TRP A 135 9.39 16.19 4.51
C TRP A 135 10.19 14.90 4.70
N ILE A 136 9.97 13.93 3.80
CA ILE A 136 10.73 12.67 3.78
C ILE A 136 11.70 12.73 2.58
N PRO A 137 13.03 12.61 2.79
CA PRO A 137 14.01 12.62 1.70
C PRO A 137 13.69 11.57 0.63
N GLU A 138 13.82 11.91 -0.65
CA GLU A 138 13.54 10.93 -1.69
C GLU A 138 14.52 9.76 -1.66
N GLY A 139 13.99 8.54 -1.80
CA GLY A 139 14.79 7.33 -1.95
C GLY A 139 14.99 6.99 -3.42
N LYS A 140 15.94 6.10 -3.71
CA LYS A 140 16.10 5.59 -5.09
C LYS A 140 15.04 4.52 -5.35
N PRO A 141 14.19 4.63 -6.37
CA PRO A 141 13.08 3.70 -6.56
C PRO A 141 13.59 2.27 -6.81
N LEU A 142 13.12 1.34 -5.99
CA LEU A 142 13.37 -0.10 -6.16
C LEU A 142 12.20 -0.75 -6.89
N ARG A 143 10.98 -0.51 -6.43
CA ARG A 143 9.74 -1.02 -7.01
C ARG A 143 8.61 -0.05 -6.73
N LEU A 144 7.78 0.18 -7.74
CA LEU A 144 6.63 1.07 -7.66
C LEU A 144 5.35 0.29 -7.92
N ASN A 145 4.23 0.81 -7.41
CA ASN A 145 2.88 0.31 -7.57
C ASN A 145 2.72 -1.17 -7.17
N LEU A 146 3.32 -1.55 -6.05
CA LEU A 146 3.10 -2.85 -5.45
C LEU A 146 1.81 -2.86 -4.64
N GLY A 147 1.13 -4.00 -4.65
CA GLY A 147 0.12 -4.31 -3.64
C GLY A 147 0.77 -4.66 -2.29
N LYS A 148 0.09 -5.50 -1.51
CA LYS A 148 0.53 -5.86 -0.14
C LYS A 148 1.82 -6.70 -0.05
N ASN A 149 2.36 -7.16 -1.18
CA ASN A 149 3.50 -8.08 -1.26
C ASN A 149 4.83 -7.34 -1.46
N TYR A 150 5.23 -6.50 -0.51
CA TYR A 150 6.46 -5.69 -0.59
C TYR A 150 7.64 -6.24 0.23
N LYS A 151 7.41 -7.24 1.10
CA LYS A 151 8.40 -7.69 2.10
C LYS A 151 9.67 -8.31 1.50
N ASP A 152 9.60 -8.84 0.29
CA ASP A 152 10.73 -9.49 -0.38
C ASP A 152 11.80 -8.49 -0.85
N TYR A 153 11.47 -7.20 -0.88
CA TYR A 153 12.36 -6.12 -1.32
C TYR A 153 13.04 -5.39 -0.16
N LEU A 154 12.78 -5.79 1.09
CA LEU A 154 13.33 -5.15 2.28
C LEU A 154 14.74 -5.68 2.57
N LYS A 155 15.75 -4.96 2.06
CA LYS A 155 17.18 -5.27 2.26
C LYS A 155 17.97 -3.99 2.50
N GLY A 156 18.86 -3.99 3.49
CA GLY A 156 19.54 -2.78 3.94
C GLY A 156 18.54 -1.76 4.47
N TYR A 157 18.84 -0.47 4.28
CA TYR A 157 17.87 0.58 4.55
C TYR A 157 16.88 0.71 3.38
N THR A 158 15.58 0.66 3.69
CA THR A 158 14.53 0.70 2.67
C THR A 158 13.38 1.56 3.16
N LEU A 159 12.94 2.54 2.38
CA LEU A 159 11.68 3.25 2.60
C LEU A 159 10.54 2.49 1.92
N VAL A 160 9.47 2.30 2.66
CA VAL A 160 8.18 1.84 2.14
C VAL A 160 7.19 2.99 2.30
N GLU A 161 6.72 3.51 1.17
CA GLU A 161 5.63 4.49 1.10
C GLU A 161 4.33 3.77 0.75
N ILE A 162 3.28 4.03 1.52
CA ILE A 162 1.96 3.42 1.36
C ILE A 162 0.96 4.53 1.17
N PHE A 163 0.23 4.46 0.07
CA PHE A 163 -0.70 5.50 -0.33
C PHE A 163 -2.11 4.95 -0.47
N LYS A 164 -3.09 5.70 0.01
CA LYS A 164 -4.51 5.46 -0.25
C LYS A 164 -5.21 6.80 -0.50
N LYS A 165 -6.05 6.81 -1.53
CA LYS A 165 -7.00 7.91 -1.77
C LYS A 165 -8.38 7.45 -1.35
N ASP A 166 -9.06 8.22 -0.51
CA ASP A 166 -10.47 8.01 -0.19
C ASP A 166 -11.27 9.30 -0.42
N GLY A 167 -12.56 9.29 -0.04
CA GLY A 167 -13.44 10.45 -0.22
C GLY A 167 -13.08 11.65 0.67
N GLU A 168 -12.23 11.46 1.69
CA GLU A 168 -11.82 12.51 2.63
C GLU A 168 -10.44 13.09 2.30
N GLY A 169 -9.64 12.41 1.47
CA GLY A 169 -8.38 12.94 0.97
C GLY A 169 -7.33 11.85 0.71
N TYR A 170 -6.08 12.22 0.96
CA TYR A 170 -4.94 11.32 0.83
C TYR A 170 -4.45 10.89 2.20
N LYS A 171 -4.22 9.58 2.34
CA LYS A 171 -3.58 8.97 3.50
C LYS A 171 -2.25 8.39 3.05
N LYS A 172 -1.17 8.78 3.70
CA LYS A 172 0.18 8.30 3.40
C LYS A 172 0.82 7.68 4.63
N GLY A 173 1.50 6.57 4.42
CA GLY A 173 2.23 5.85 5.43
C GLY A 173 3.68 5.70 5.02
N TYR A 174 4.60 6.08 5.91
CA TYR A 174 6.03 5.97 5.72
C TYR A 174 6.57 4.99 6.75
N ILE A 175 7.25 3.94 6.30
CA ILE A 175 8.01 3.04 7.18
C ILE A 175 9.40 2.85 6.59
N ILE A 176 10.41 3.13 7.41
CA ILE A 176 11.80 2.81 7.05
C ILE A 176 12.18 1.52 7.75
N TYR A 177 12.77 0.61 6.98
CA TYR A 177 13.25 -0.68 7.44
C TYR A 177 14.78 -0.72 7.41
N LYS A 178 15.38 -1.47 8.35
CA LYS A 178 16.72 -2.05 8.25
C LYS A 178 16.55 -3.57 8.22
N ASP A 179 16.83 -4.21 7.07
CA ASP A 179 16.76 -5.67 6.89
C ASP A 179 15.47 -6.31 7.45
N LYS A 180 14.31 -5.78 7.03
CA LYS A 180 12.94 -6.18 7.46
C LYS A 180 12.50 -5.73 8.85
N THR A 181 13.39 -5.13 9.64
CA THR A 181 13.03 -4.53 10.93
C THR A 181 12.59 -3.09 10.72
N PRO A 182 11.35 -2.70 11.06
CA PRO A 182 10.92 -1.31 10.95
C PRO A 182 11.62 -0.48 12.02
N ILE A 183 12.28 0.60 11.62
CA ILE A 183 13.11 1.43 12.48
C ILE A 183 12.52 2.82 12.69
N LEU A 184 11.87 3.39 11.66
CA LEU A 184 11.20 4.69 11.70
C LEU A 184 9.80 4.57 11.09
N SER A 185 8.83 5.33 11.57
CA SER A 185 7.53 5.46 10.89
C SER A 185 6.85 6.81 11.09
N ALA A 186 6.14 7.24 10.05
CA ALA A 186 5.26 8.41 10.06
C ALA A 186 3.98 8.12 9.27
N TYR A 187 2.87 8.72 9.66
CA TYR A 187 1.59 8.59 8.99
C TYR A 187 0.96 9.97 8.79
N GLU A 188 0.58 10.27 7.57
CA GLU A 188 0.00 11.55 7.17
C GLU A 188 -1.46 11.35 6.76
N SER A 189 -2.35 12.19 7.30
CA SER A 189 -3.76 12.26 6.92
C SER A 189 -4.25 13.68 7.08
N ASN A 190 -4.84 14.27 6.04
CA ASN A 190 -5.41 15.62 6.06
C ASN A 190 -4.44 16.70 6.59
N ASN A 191 -3.19 16.70 6.10
CA ASN A 191 -2.10 17.62 6.49
C ASN A 191 -1.73 17.53 7.99
N LYS A 192 -2.01 16.40 8.62
CA LYS A 192 -1.62 16.10 9.99
C LYS A 192 -0.79 14.84 10.03
N VAL A 193 0.17 14.81 10.93
CA VAL A 193 1.19 13.76 10.99
C VAL A 193 1.16 13.05 12.34
N LEU A 194 1.26 11.74 12.31
CA LEU A 194 1.59 10.89 13.45
C LEU A 194 2.98 10.31 13.25
N PHE A 195 3.64 9.99 14.35
CA PHE A 195 4.97 9.42 14.34
C PHE A 195 5.04 8.14 15.17
N GLY A 196 6.12 7.38 14.97
CA GLY A 196 6.47 6.24 15.82
C GLY A 196 5.39 5.17 15.87
N LYS A 197 5.17 4.58 17.05
CA LYS A 197 4.29 3.41 17.20
C LYS A 197 2.84 3.66 16.79
N ASP A 198 2.36 4.88 17.02
CA ASP A 198 1.00 5.29 16.65
C ASP A 198 0.83 5.35 15.13
N ALA A 199 1.81 5.94 14.44
CA ALA A 199 1.88 5.88 12.98
C ALA A 199 1.92 4.44 12.47
N CYS A 200 2.77 3.59 13.05
CA CYS A 200 2.87 2.18 12.67
C CYS A 200 1.53 1.44 12.82
N HIS A 201 0.74 1.77 13.85
CA HIS A 201 -0.60 1.21 14.04
C HIS A 201 -1.57 1.65 12.93
N MET A 202 -1.60 2.94 12.61
CA MET A 202 -2.45 3.48 11.53
C MET A 202 -2.05 2.91 10.16
N ILE A 203 -0.76 2.77 9.88
CA ILE A 203 -0.26 2.17 8.64
C ILE A 203 -0.65 0.68 8.55
N LYS A 204 -0.59 -0.06 9.65
CA LYS A 204 -1.07 -1.46 9.67
C LYS A 204 -2.55 -1.55 9.35
N LYS A 205 -3.38 -0.63 9.85
CA LYS A 205 -4.79 -0.53 9.45
C LYS A 205 -4.91 -0.22 7.96
N LEU A 206 -4.13 0.74 7.45
CA LEU A 206 -4.13 1.11 6.03
C LEU A 206 -3.83 -0.09 5.12
N LEU A 207 -2.84 -0.90 5.47
CA LEU A 207 -2.45 -2.12 4.75
C LEU A 207 -3.56 -3.20 4.70
N THR A 208 -4.63 -3.08 5.47
CA THR A 208 -5.80 -3.97 5.37
C THR A 208 -6.73 -3.60 4.21
N CYS A 209 -6.68 -2.36 3.71
CA CYS A 209 -7.52 -1.88 2.60
C CYS A 209 -7.12 -2.57 1.27
N GLN A 210 -8.06 -2.65 0.31
CA GLN A 210 -7.83 -3.32 -1.00
C GLN A 210 -7.21 -2.40 -2.06
N ASP A 211 -7.38 -1.10 -1.90
CA ASP A 211 -7.11 -0.02 -2.85
C ASP A 211 -5.92 0.84 -2.42
N ILE A 212 -4.87 0.17 -1.94
CA ILE A 212 -3.61 0.82 -1.55
C ILE A 212 -2.58 0.68 -2.66
N VAL A 213 -1.69 1.66 -2.73
CA VAL A 213 -0.48 1.64 -3.55
C VAL A 213 0.70 1.58 -2.60
N VAL A 214 1.67 0.71 -2.87
CA VAL A 214 2.91 0.59 -2.08
C VAL A 214 4.11 0.81 -3.00
N ASP A 215 4.91 1.80 -2.65
CA ASP A 215 6.16 2.13 -3.34
C ASP A 215 7.34 1.83 -2.41
N ILE A 216 8.43 1.34 -2.98
CA ILE A 216 9.63 0.90 -2.25
C ILE A 216 10.83 1.61 -2.82
N PHE A 217 11.62 2.20 -1.94
CA PHE A 217 12.83 2.92 -2.29
C PHE A 217 14.03 2.42 -1.48
N GLU A 218 15.16 2.31 -2.15
CA GLU A 218 16.47 2.11 -1.55
C GLU A 218 16.85 3.39 -0.80
N TYR A 219 17.25 3.21 0.45
CA TYR A 219 17.68 4.26 1.37
C TYR A 219 19.12 4.04 1.79
N ASP A 220 19.79 5.12 2.15
CA ASP A 220 21.11 5.09 2.77
C ASP A 220 21.03 5.55 4.23
N GLU A 221 22.09 5.30 4.98
CA GLU A 221 22.17 5.65 6.39
C GLU A 221 22.07 7.16 6.64
N ASN A 222 22.66 7.99 5.77
CA ASN A 222 22.63 9.44 5.92
C ASN A 222 21.20 9.98 5.90
N LYS A 223 20.34 9.46 5.02
CA LYS A 223 18.92 9.82 4.96
C LYS A 223 18.17 9.41 6.22
N VAL A 224 18.53 8.26 6.81
CA VAL A 224 17.95 7.80 8.08
C VAL A 224 18.39 8.74 9.22
N GLU A 225 19.66 9.13 9.26
CA GLU A 225 20.18 10.07 10.26
C GLU A 225 19.49 11.44 10.19
N ILE A 226 19.32 11.99 8.98
CA ILE A 226 18.56 13.22 8.76
C ILE A 226 17.16 13.10 9.35
N LEU A 227 16.45 11.99 9.11
CA LEU A 227 15.10 11.79 9.64
C LEU A 227 15.06 11.63 11.16
N VAL A 228 16.05 10.98 11.76
CA VAL A 228 16.18 10.88 13.22
C VAL A 228 16.43 12.25 13.85
N GLU A 229 17.23 13.09 13.20
CA GLU A 229 17.56 14.43 13.69
C GLU A 229 16.38 15.40 13.57
N TYR A 230 15.72 15.44 12.42
CA TYR A 230 14.59 16.35 12.17
C TYR A 230 13.29 15.86 12.80
N TYR A 231 13.08 14.54 12.88
CA TYR A 231 11.84 13.93 13.39
C TYR A 231 12.15 12.77 14.35
N PRO A 232 12.76 13.04 15.52
CA PRO A 232 13.16 11.98 16.46
C PRO A 232 11.98 11.09 16.90
N GLN A 233 10.78 11.66 16.98
CA GLN A 233 9.53 10.95 17.27
C GLN A 233 9.19 9.83 16.25
N MET A 234 9.78 9.81 15.05
CA MET A 234 9.61 8.72 14.08
C MET A 234 10.17 7.40 14.59
N ALA A 235 11.12 7.42 15.52
CA ALA A 235 11.84 6.24 15.96
C ALA A 235 10.95 5.17 16.62
N LEU A 236 11.06 3.94 16.13
CA LEU A 236 10.39 2.75 16.67
C LEU A 236 11.31 1.93 17.59
N VAL A 237 12.61 2.05 17.35
CA VAL A 237 13.70 1.47 18.11
C VAL A 237 14.73 2.56 18.36
N ASN A 238 15.54 2.44 19.41
CA ASN A 238 16.66 3.35 19.58
C ASN A 238 17.65 3.13 18.43
N VAL A 239 17.70 4.04 17.46
CA VAL A 239 18.52 3.87 16.25
C VAL A 239 20.02 3.86 16.57
N GLU A 240 20.44 4.49 17.66
CA GLU A 240 21.84 4.42 18.16
C GLU A 240 22.20 3.00 18.65
N SER A 241 21.23 2.21 19.09
CA SER A 241 21.46 0.80 19.46
C SER A 241 21.67 -0.11 18.24
N LEU A 242 21.24 0.29 17.04
CA LEU A 242 21.48 -0.44 15.80
C LEU A 242 22.90 -0.23 15.24
N LYS A 243 23.66 0.72 15.81
CA LYS A 243 25.09 0.94 15.55
C LYS A 243 25.98 0.00 16.38
N LYS A 244 25.44 -0.70 17.38
CA LYS A 244 26.20 -1.49 18.36
C LYS A 244 26.41 -2.97 18.01
N ASP A 245 25.87 -3.47 16.91
CA ASP A 245 26.06 -4.88 16.52
C ASP A 245 27.42 -5.17 15.83
N GLU A 246 28.29 -4.16 15.67
CA GLU A 246 29.68 -4.39 15.23
C GLU A 246 30.75 -4.22 16.32
N ASP A 247 30.43 -3.77 17.54
CA ASP A 247 31.43 -3.71 18.61
C ASP A 247 30.84 -4.02 20.00
N VAL A 248 31.50 -4.97 20.66
CA VAL A 248 31.12 -5.61 21.92
C VAL A 248 31.59 -4.79 23.15
N ILE A 249 30.76 -4.81 24.21
CA ILE A 249 31.02 -4.61 25.67
C ILE A 249 30.77 -3.22 26.34
N GLN A 250 29.96 -3.30 27.43
CA GLN A 250 29.84 -2.45 28.65
C GLN A 250 29.25 -1.03 28.54
N GLU A 251 28.50 -0.46 29.49
CA GLU A 251 27.91 -0.89 30.78
C GLU A 251 26.75 0.09 31.13
N LYS A 252 25.98 -0.26 32.16
CA LYS A 252 24.77 0.37 32.72
C LYS A 252 24.82 1.89 32.96
N THR A 253 23.68 2.58 32.89
CA THR A 253 23.04 3.24 34.06
C THR A 253 21.58 3.65 33.79
N GLU A 254 20.76 3.57 34.85
CA GLU A 254 19.35 3.98 34.94
C GLU A 254 19.17 5.47 35.28
N ASN A 255 18.00 6.00 34.88
CA ASN A 255 17.23 7.15 35.40
C ASN A 255 17.90 8.55 35.32
N THR A 256 17.24 9.61 34.88
CA THR A 256 16.12 10.27 35.61
C THR A 256 15.44 11.29 34.67
N GLU A 257 14.12 11.40 34.75
CA GLU A 257 13.34 12.52 34.24
C GLU A 257 13.67 13.79 35.05
N GLU A 258 13.91 14.95 34.43
CA GLU A 258 13.27 16.24 34.76
C GLU A 258 13.89 17.45 34.01
N GLU A 259 12.99 18.31 33.55
CA GLU A 259 13.10 19.76 33.33
C GLU A 259 14.03 20.31 32.22
N ILE A 260 13.42 20.57 31.06
CA ILE A 260 13.94 21.45 30.02
C ILE A 260 13.25 22.81 30.17
N ASN A 261 14.01 23.88 30.48
CA ASN A 261 13.74 25.18 29.89
C ASN A 261 14.89 26.22 30.03
N GLU A 262 15.07 26.96 28.93
CA GLU A 262 15.70 28.30 28.77
C GLU A 262 17.14 28.50 28.25
N GLU A 263 17.96 27.49 27.94
CA GLU A 263 19.33 27.73 27.39
C GLU A 263 19.52 27.60 25.85
N ILE A 264 18.50 27.18 25.10
CA ILE A 264 18.67 26.64 23.73
C ILE A 264 18.99 27.69 22.63
N ILE A 265 18.83 28.99 22.88
CA ILE A 265 18.96 30.00 21.79
C ILE A 265 20.43 30.37 21.51
N SER A 266 21.35 30.18 22.47
CA SER A 266 22.78 30.53 22.29
C SER A 266 23.57 29.49 21.49
N ASP A 267 23.11 28.24 21.46
CA ASP A 267 23.88 27.13 20.85
C ASP A 267 23.78 27.09 19.32
N LYS A 268 22.73 27.66 18.72
CA LYS A 268 22.49 27.51 17.27
C LYS A 268 23.59 28.15 16.42
N GLU A 269 24.02 29.37 16.75
CA GLU A 269 25.04 30.08 15.96
C GLU A 269 26.45 29.53 16.19
N GLU A 270 26.75 29.05 17.40
CA GLU A 270 28.02 28.40 17.71
C GLU A 270 28.13 27.02 17.07
N LEU A 271 27.03 26.25 17.01
CA LEU A 271 26.96 24.96 16.32
C LEU A 271 27.09 25.11 14.80
N LEU A 272 26.41 26.09 14.18
CA LEU A 272 26.52 26.34 12.74
C LEU A 272 27.95 26.73 12.32
N LYS A 273 28.65 27.52 13.16
CA LYS A 273 30.07 27.82 12.98
C LYS A 273 30.96 26.59 13.20
N LYS A 274 30.67 25.77 14.21
CA LYS A 274 31.44 24.57 14.55
C LYS A 274 31.35 23.48 13.47
N PHE A 275 30.21 23.36 12.80
CA PHE A 275 29.99 22.39 11.72
C PHE A 275 30.17 22.96 10.31
N ASN A 276 30.55 24.24 10.19
CA ASN A 276 30.82 24.90 8.92
C ASN A 276 29.63 24.85 7.92
N ILE A 277 28.40 24.92 8.46
CA ILE A 277 27.16 24.83 7.70
C ILE A 277 26.69 26.25 7.39
N THR A 278 26.72 26.63 6.11
CA THR A 278 26.09 27.86 5.63
C THR A 278 24.59 27.64 5.48
N PRO A 279 23.75 28.59 5.95
CA PRO A 279 22.32 28.53 5.69
C PRO A 279 22.07 28.53 4.17
N PRO A 280 21.09 27.77 3.68
CA PRO A 280 20.80 27.67 2.25
C PRO A 280 20.45 29.05 1.70
N ASP A 281 21.07 29.41 0.58
CA ASP A 281 20.80 30.65 -0.13
C ASP A 281 19.53 30.52 -0.99
N GLU A 282 19.04 31.65 -1.49
CA GLU A 282 17.84 31.70 -2.34
C GLU A 282 18.00 30.82 -3.60
N GLU A 283 19.22 30.66 -4.11
CA GLU A 283 19.51 29.81 -5.27
C GLU A 283 19.36 28.32 -4.93
N PHE A 284 19.78 27.89 -3.74
CA PHE A 284 19.55 26.53 -3.25
C PHE A 284 18.05 26.25 -3.08
N ILE A 285 17.29 27.23 -2.56
CA ILE A 285 15.84 27.10 -2.36
C ILE A 285 15.13 27.00 -3.72
N ASP A 286 15.48 27.84 -4.69
CA ASP A 286 14.88 27.81 -6.03
C ASP A 286 15.19 26.51 -6.78
N ASN A 287 16.41 25.99 -6.64
CA ASN A 287 16.79 24.71 -7.23
C ASN A 287 16.06 23.53 -6.57
N LEU A 288 15.84 23.59 -5.25
CA LEU A 288 15.06 22.60 -4.52
C LEU A 288 13.61 22.58 -5.02
N ILE A 289 12.96 23.76 -5.11
CA ILE A 289 11.59 23.89 -5.61
C ILE A 289 11.47 23.34 -7.04
N ARG A 290 12.42 23.65 -7.93
CA ARG A 290 12.43 23.08 -9.29
C ARG A 290 12.54 21.57 -9.28
N SER A 291 13.44 21.00 -8.47
CA SER A 291 13.62 19.55 -8.40
C SER A 291 12.41 18.79 -7.83
N THR A 292 11.57 19.45 -7.04
CA THR A 292 10.39 18.82 -6.40
C THR A 292 9.12 18.91 -7.25
N PHE A 293 8.99 19.91 -8.13
CA PHE A 293 7.76 20.14 -8.91
C PHE A 293 7.91 19.93 -10.43
N GLU A 294 9.14 19.87 -10.95
CA GLU A 294 9.40 19.52 -12.34
C GLU A 294 9.61 18.01 -12.46
N PRO A 295 8.87 17.30 -13.33
CA PRO A 295 9.07 15.88 -13.55
C PRO A 295 10.46 15.63 -14.13
N SER A 296 11.11 14.59 -13.60
CA SER A 296 12.39 14.11 -14.09
C SER A 296 12.29 13.64 -15.54
N TYR A 297 13.44 13.58 -16.21
CA TYR A 297 13.54 13.01 -17.55
C TYR A 297 13.02 11.56 -17.61
N GLU A 298 13.25 10.78 -16.55
CA GLU A 298 12.81 9.37 -16.48
C GLU A 298 11.29 9.25 -16.40
N GLU A 299 10.62 10.15 -15.67
CA GLU A 299 9.15 10.20 -15.60
C GLU A 299 8.54 10.61 -16.93
N LEU A 300 9.11 11.63 -17.59
CA LEU A 300 8.66 12.06 -18.92
C LEU A 300 8.83 10.95 -19.96
N GLU A 301 9.96 10.24 -19.92
CA GLU A 301 10.23 9.11 -20.82
C GLU A 301 9.32 7.90 -20.54
N SER A 302 8.94 7.68 -19.27
CA SER A 302 7.97 6.65 -18.89
C SER A 302 6.57 6.97 -19.43
N ILE A 303 6.10 8.21 -19.25
CA ILE A 303 4.82 8.70 -19.80
C ILE A 303 4.81 8.56 -21.33
N LYS A 304 5.91 8.95 -21.98
CA LYS A 304 6.07 8.81 -23.43
C LYS A 304 5.92 7.35 -23.88
N LYS A 305 6.60 6.41 -23.24
CA LYS A 305 6.52 4.98 -23.61
C LYS A 305 5.12 4.40 -23.45
N ASP A 306 4.43 4.73 -22.36
CA ASP A 306 3.06 4.25 -22.12
C ASP A 306 2.07 4.83 -23.16
N LEU A 307 2.22 6.13 -23.49
CA LEU A 307 1.42 6.76 -24.56
C LEU A 307 1.75 6.16 -25.94
N GLU A 308 3.03 5.87 -26.22
CA GLU A 308 3.45 5.16 -27.42
C GLU A 308 2.74 3.80 -27.52
N GLU A 309 2.83 2.95 -26.51
CA GLU A 309 2.20 1.62 -26.53
C GLU A 309 0.68 1.68 -26.77
N LYS A 310 -0.01 2.62 -26.11
CA LYS A 310 -1.47 2.84 -26.27
C LYS A 310 -1.82 3.29 -27.68
N ILE A 311 -1.10 4.26 -28.23
CA ILE A 311 -1.34 4.81 -29.57
C ILE A 311 -1.01 3.77 -30.65
N TYR A 312 0.11 3.05 -30.50
CA TYR A 312 0.48 1.95 -31.40
C TYR A 312 -0.57 0.84 -31.41
N SER A 313 -1.09 0.46 -30.24
CA SER A 313 -2.15 -0.55 -30.12
C SER A 313 -3.45 -0.11 -30.78
N TYR A 314 -3.85 1.15 -30.56
CA TYR A 314 -5.02 1.74 -31.21
C TYR A 314 -4.88 1.72 -32.75
N LEU A 315 -3.75 2.20 -33.29
CA LEU A 315 -3.52 2.26 -34.74
C LEU A 315 -3.42 0.88 -35.39
N LYS A 316 -2.82 -0.11 -34.72
CA LYS A 316 -2.73 -1.49 -35.21
C LYS A 316 -4.09 -2.17 -35.32
N ASN A 317 -5.02 -1.82 -34.45
CA ASN A 317 -6.38 -2.35 -34.46
C ASN A 317 -7.28 -1.68 -35.52
N GLN A 318 -6.80 -0.66 -36.23
CA GLN A 318 -7.52 -0.05 -37.35
C GLN A 318 -7.30 -0.86 -38.64
N GLY A 319 -8.33 -1.57 -39.09
CA GLY A 319 -8.27 -2.49 -40.24
C GLY A 319 -8.00 -1.85 -41.61
N ASP A 320 -7.94 -0.51 -41.69
CA ASP A 320 -7.69 0.25 -42.92
C ASP A 320 -6.28 0.84 -42.98
N ILE A 321 -5.49 0.75 -41.89
CA ILE A 321 -4.10 1.21 -41.84
C ILE A 321 -3.17 0.10 -42.33
N LYS A 322 -2.35 0.40 -43.35
CA LYS A 322 -1.34 -0.51 -43.90
C LYS A 322 -0.03 -0.42 -43.12
N SER A 323 0.41 0.80 -42.83
CA SER A 323 1.60 1.07 -42.02
C SER A 323 1.50 2.47 -41.42
N PHE A 324 2.15 2.70 -40.31
CA PHE A 324 2.18 3.99 -39.66
C PHE A 324 3.55 4.28 -39.05
N ASN A 325 3.86 5.56 -38.86
CA ASN A 325 5.00 6.04 -38.09
C ASN A 325 4.46 7.06 -37.09
N VAL A 326 4.80 6.88 -35.82
CA VAL A 326 4.37 7.71 -34.71
C VAL A 326 5.62 8.29 -34.08
N ASN A 327 5.64 9.61 -33.92
CA ASN A 327 6.66 10.31 -33.15
C ASN A 327 5.96 11.03 -31.99
N ILE A 328 6.34 10.69 -30.76
CA ILE A 328 5.77 11.25 -29.54
C ILE A 328 6.88 11.94 -28.76
N ASP A 329 6.59 13.17 -28.37
CA ASP A 329 7.42 13.98 -27.48
C ASP A 329 6.58 14.44 -26.29
N VAL A 330 7.09 14.20 -25.08
CA VAL A 330 6.45 14.61 -23.83
C VAL A 330 7.42 15.52 -23.09
N HIS A 331 6.99 16.74 -22.79
CA HIS A 331 7.81 17.71 -22.09
C HIS A 331 7.00 18.50 -21.07
N TYR A 332 7.70 19.03 -20.07
CA TYR A 332 7.13 19.82 -19.00
C TYR A 332 7.61 21.27 -19.08
N ASN A 333 6.67 22.21 -19.04
CA ASN A 333 6.94 23.64 -18.95
C ASN A 333 5.86 24.30 -18.07
N GLY A 334 5.85 23.93 -16.78
CA GLY A 334 4.81 24.28 -15.80
C GLY A 334 3.49 23.52 -15.96
N LYS A 335 3.31 22.82 -17.09
CA LYS A 335 2.26 21.83 -17.37
C LYS A 335 2.83 20.73 -18.25
N TYR A 336 2.15 19.58 -18.30
CA TYR A 336 2.52 18.49 -19.20
C TYR A 336 1.98 18.77 -20.60
N TYR A 337 2.86 18.66 -21.59
CA TYR A 337 2.54 18.77 -23.01
C TYR A 337 2.95 17.49 -23.72
N CYS A 338 2.09 17.02 -24.62
CA CYS A 338 2.40 15.89 -25.49
C CYS A 338 2.21 16.31 -26.95
N THR A 339 3.29 16.28 -27.72
CA THR A 339 3.24 16.45 -29.17
C THR A 339 3.28 15.08 -29.82
N CYS A 340 2.29 14.78 -30.64
CA CYS A 340 2.20 13.51 -31.34
C CYS A 340 2.03 13.75 -32.84
N ASP A 341 3.06 13.39 -33.61
CA ASP A 341 3.06 13.47 -35.06
C ASP A 341 2.93 12.07 -35.66
N ILE A 342 1.90 11.87 -36.47
CA ILE A 342 1.54 10.54 -36.98
C ILE A 342 1.46 10.59 -38.50
N LYS A 343 2.22 9.71 -39.15
CA LYS A 343 2.18 9.50 -40.60
C LYS A 343 1.53 8.15 -40.89
N ILE A 344 0.42 8.17 -41.59
CA ILE A 344 -0.40 6.97 -41.84
C ILE A 344 -0.44 6.66 -43.33
N LYS A 345 -0.10 5.42 -43.69
CA LYS A 345 -0.36 4.83 -45.01
C LYS A 345 -1.57 3.91 -44.91
N ILE A 346 -2.57 4.19 -45.70
CA ILE A 346 -3.87 3.51 -45.74
C ILE A 346 -3.91 2.47 -46.87
N ASN A 347 -4.69 1.41 -46.68
CA ASN A 347 -4.97 0.44 -47.73
C ASN A 347 -6.01 1.04 -48.71
N PRO A 348 -5.71 1.13 -50.02
CA PRO A 348 -6.71 1.53 -51.00
C PRO A 348 -7.69 0.36 -51.21
N LYS A 349 -8.67 0.21 -50.31
CA LYS A 349 -9.78 -0.73 -50.52
C LYS A 349 -10.76 -0.12 -51.52
N SER A 350 -10.72 -0.67 -52.73
CA SER A 350 -11.62 -0.45 -53.88
C SER A 350 -11.22 0.66 -54.87
N ILE A 351 -11.03 0.24 -56.13
CA ILE A 351 -10.78 1.07 -57.32
C ILE A 351 -11.87 2.15 -57.52
N LEU A 352 -13.10 1.94 -57.00
CA LEU A 352 -14.16 2.96 -56.99
C LEU A 352 -13.87 4.15 -56.07
N LYS A 353 -13.16 3.95 -54.95
CA LYS A 353 -12.75 5.05 -54.06
C LYS A 353 -11.61 5.87 -54.68
N LEU A 354 -10.78 5.28 -55.55
CA LEU A 354 -9.66 5.96 -56.21
C LEU A 354 -10.12 7.20 -57.02
N ILE A 355 -11.34 7.16 -57.58
CA ILE A 355 -11.97 8.27 -58.31
C ILE A 355 -12.41 9.38 -57.34
N LEU A 356 -12.89 9.02 -56.14
CA LEU A 356 -13.25 9.96 -55.06
C LEU A 356 -12.02 10.50 -54.30
N TYR A 357 -10.88 9.79 -54.28
CA TYR A 357 -9.62 10.21 -53.65
C TYR A 357 -9.00 11.46 -54.28
N ARG A 358 -9.35 11.77 -55.54
CA ARG A 358 -8.98 13.05 -56.19
C ARG A 358 -9.78 14.24 -55.66
N GLY A 359 -10.91 14.00 -54.97
CA GLY A 359 -11.62 15.00 -54.20
C GLY A 359 -11.08 15.05 -52.77
N ARG A 360 -10.46 16.17 -52.39
CA ARG A 360 -9.84 16.46 -51.07
C ARG A 360 -10.73 16.18 -49.83
N LEU A 361 -11.99 15.81 -50.00
CA LEU A 361 -13.01 15.73 -48.95
C LEU A 361 -12.97 14.43 -48.11
N PHE A 362 -12.48 13.30 -48.64
CA PHE A 362 -12.43 12.04 -47.87
C PHE A 362 -11.13 11.85 -47.06
N LYS A 363 -9.99 12.41 -47.49
CA LYS A 363 -8.73 12.35 -46.73
C LYS A 363 -8.83 13.01 -45.34
N ASN A 364 -9.62 14.07 -45.20
CA ASN A 364 -9.72 14.81 -43.93
C ASN A 364 -10.56 14.10 -42.86
N ARG A 365 -11.61 13.35 -43.24
CA ARG A 365 -12.55 12.78 -42.26
C ARG A 365 -11.95 11.66 -41.43
N ASP A 366 -11.13 10.81 -42.04
CA ASP A 366 -10.45 9.72 -41.33
C ASP A 366 -9.26 10.24 -40.50
N ALA A 367 -8.53 11.25 -41.01
CA ALA A 367 -7.45 11.90 -40.26
C ALA A 367 -7.96 12.65 -39.01
N GLU A 368 -9.07 13.40 -39.15
CA GLU A 368 -9.71 14.09 -38.02
C GLU A 368 -10.23 13.13 -36.95
N LYS A 369 -10.79 11.99 -37.37
CA LYS A 369 -11.27 10.97 -36.44
C LYS A 369 -10.11 10.37 -35.65
N ILE A 370 -9.05 9.94 -36.34
CA ILE A 370 -7.85 9.39 -35.70
C ILE A 370 -7.21 10.44 -34.78
N LYS A 371 -7.16 11.70 -35.21
CA LYS A 371 -6.67 12.81 -34.40
C LYS A 371 -7.46 12.92 -33.09
N LYS A 372 -8.79 12.97 -33.15
CA LYS A 372 -9.65 13.07 -31.95
C LYS A 372 -9.54 11.87 -31.03
N ASP A 373 -9.48 10.67 -31.59
CA ASP A 373 -9.36 9.45 -30.78
C ASP A 373 -8.02 9.43 -30.04
N ILE A 374 -6.94 9.92 -30.65
CA ILE A 374 -5.61 10.00 -30.04
C ILE A 374 -5.52 11.16 -29.04
N GLU A 375 -6.11 12.32 -29.33
CA GLU A 375 -6.28 13.39 -28.34
C GLU A 375 -7.04 12.89 -27.11
N CYS A 376 -8.05 12.04 -27.30
CA CYS A 376 -8.79 11.40 -26.21
C CYS A 376 -7.91 10.44 -25.40
N ILE A 377 -7.11 9.59 -26.06
CA ILE A 377 -6.15 8.69 -25.39
C ILE A 377 -5.16 9.48 -24.51
N ILE A 378 -4.64 10.60 -25.03
CA ILE A 378 -3.69 11.45 -24.29
C ILE A 378 -4.40 12.21 -23.16
N SER A 379 -5.60 12.72 -23.39
CA SER A 379 -6.34 13.51 -22.39
C SER A 379 -6.94 12.67 -21.27
N GLN A 380 -7.15 11.37 -21.50
CA GLN A 380 -7.61 10.40 -20.49
C GLN A 380 -6.48 9.83 -19.63
N TYR A 381 -5.25 10.32 -19.84
CA TYR A 381 -4.14 9.95 -18.99
C TYR A 381 -4.38 10.40 -17.54
N VAL A 382 -3.77 9.70 -16.57
CA VAL A 382 -3.98 9.96 -15.14
C VAL A 382 -3.54 11.38 -14.75
N ILE A 383 -2.57 11.92 -15.50
CA ILE A 383 -2.06 13.28 -15.38
C ILE A 383 -2.70 14.13 -16.48
N ASP A 384 -3.05 15.38 -16.18
CA ASP A 384 -3.60 16.32 -17.15
C ASP A 384 -2.52 16.72 -18.17
N ILE A 385 -2.57 16.13 -19.36
CA ILE A 385 -1.63 16.35 -20.45
C ILE A 385 -2.33 17.11 -21.56
N ILE A 386 -1.77 18.25 -21.96
CA ILE A 386 -2.29 19.05 -23.07
C ILE A 386 -1.83 18.41 -24.39
N PRO A 387 -2.74 17.85 -25.21
CA PRO A 387 -2.36 17.16 -26.44
C PRO A 387 -2.19 18.13 -27.61
N LYS A 388 -1.17 17.87 -28.43
CA LYS A 388 -1.01 18.49 -29.75
C LYS A 388 -0.78 17.39 -30.78
N VAL A 389 -1.86 16.93 -31.40
CA VAL A 389 -1.84 15.80 -32.34
C VAL A 389 -1.92 16.28 -33.79
N ASN A 390 -0.96 15.87 -34.59
CA ASN A 390 -0.97 16.07 -36.05
C ASN A 390 -1.00 14.71 -36.75
N VAL A 391 -1.98 14.54 -37.64
CA VAL A 391 -2.15 13.32 -38.42
C VAL A 391 -2.00 13.65 -39.90
N GLU A 392 -1.01 13.06 -40.55
CA GLU A 392 -0.74 13.18 -41.97
C GLU A 392 -0.99 11.84 -42.68
N ILE A 393 -1.87 11.86 -43.68
CA ILE A 393 -2.14 10.69 -44.52
C ILE A 393 -1.27 10.76 -45.78
N VAL A 394 -0.27 9.88 -45.85
CA VAL A 394 0.79 9.87 -46.88
C VAL A 394 0.50 8.87 -47.99
#